data_AF-A0A1F0UD86-F1
#
_entry.id   AF-A0A1F0UD86-F1
#
_cell.length_a   1.000
_cell.length_b   1.000
_cell.length_c   1.000
_cell.angle_alpha   90.00
_cell.angle_beta   90.00
_cell.angle_gamma   90.00
#
_symmetry.space_group_name_H-M   'P 1'
#
loop_
_entity.id
_entity.type
_entity.pdbx_description
1 polymer ?
#
loop_
_entity_poly.entity_id
_entity_poly.type
_entity_poly.pdbx_seq_one_letter_code
_entity_poly.pdbx_strand_id
1 'polypeptide(L)'
;MPRVRTFDPTGRHVHTASSLGASVDYGHDGQGRLQEMSSGEWSAKWLRDSVGLEAERHLTGGVHVTTRRDRFGRETYKSVGARNVEQFRRRYTWNMGNIAESMYAYSRQNARLRACNLRQTETAPCPCRSCLPLKGRSQFVDNVFCFCLLVSIKWRNFEGDF
;
A
#
# COMPACT_ATOMS: atom_id res chain seq x y z
N MET A 1 23.60 -19.76 3.72
CA MET A 1 22.63 -20.43 2.82
C MET A 1 21.92 -19.35 2.01
N PRO A 2 21.83 -19.47 0.68
CA PRO A 2 21.24 -18.43 -0.15
C PRO A 2 19.72 -18.36 0.00
N ARG A 3 19.13 -17.23 -0.35
CA ARG A 3 17.68 -17.03 -0.47
C ARG A 3 17.09 -18.09 -1.41
N VAL A 4 16.04 -18.78 -0.97
CA VAL A 4 15.32 -19.76 -1.79
C VAL A 4 14.03 -19.14 -2.31
N ARG A 5 13.75 -19.32 -3.60
CA ARG A 5 12.48 -18.96 -4.23
C ARG A 5 11.90 -20.21 -4.88
N THR A 6 10.62 -20.46 -4.61
CA THR A 6 9.90 -21.59 -5.18
C THR A 6 8.81 -21.08 -6.10
N PHE A 7 8.64 -21.74 -7.24
CA PHE A 7 7.63 -21.41 -8.23
C PHE A 7 6.73 -22.64 -8.47
N ASP A 8 5.46 -22.39 -8.79
CA ASP A 8 4.55 -23.45 -9.21
C ASP A 8 4.85 -23.91 -10.65
N PRO A 9 4.24 -25.00 -11.14
CA PRO A 9 4.44 -25.48 -12.50
C PRO A 9 4.06 -24.49 -13.61
N THR A 10 3.28 -23.45 -13.29
CA THR A 10 2.91 -22.37 -14.21
C THR A 10 3.89 -21.19 -14.16
N GLY A 11 4.95 -21.30 -13.36
CA GLY A 11 5.98 -20.28 -13.18
C GLY A 11 5.61 -19.16 -12.21
N ARG A 12 4.52 -19.29 -11.44
CA ARG A 12 4.13 -18.26 -10.45
C ARG A 12 4.93 -18.43 -9.18
N HIS A 13 5.37 -17.30 -8.61
CA HIS A 13 6.19 -17.29 -7.40
C HIS A 13 5.34 -17.64 -6.18
N VAL A 14 5.55 -18.79 -5.54
CA VAL A 14 4.69 -19.25 -4.44
C VAL A 14 5.35 -19.17 -3.07
N HIS A 15 6.68 -19.09 -3.00
CA HIS A 15 7.40 -19.06 -1.73
C HIS A 15 8.73 -18.33 -1.79
N THR A 16 9.08 -17.61 -0.73
CA THR A 16 10.43 -17.09 -0.48
C THR A 16 10.86 -17.42 0.95
N ALA A 17 12.04 -18.04 1.08
CA ALA A 17 12.68 -18.25 2.38
C ALA A 17 14.10 -17.66 2.43
N SER A 18 14.52 -17.23 3.61
CA SER A 18 15.90 -16.85 3.92
C SER A 18 16.52 -17.82 4.93
N SER A 19 17.84 -17.87 4.93
CA SER A 19 18.62 -18.60 5.92
C SER A 19 18.49 -18.08 7.36
N LEU A 20 17.82 -16.94 7.53
CA LEU A 20 17.65 -16.25 8.81
C LEU A 20 16.24 -16.47 9.37
N GLY A 21 15.50 -17.44 8.81
CA GLY A 21 14.17 -17.84 9.29
C GLY A 21 13.02 -16.99 8.75
N ALA A 22 13.27 -16.06 7.83
CA ALA A 22 12.18 -15.35 7.16
C ALA A 22 11.55 -16.25 6.10
N SER A 23 10.25 -16.43 6.15
CA SER A 23 9.48 -17.30 5.25
C SER A 23 8.20 -16.60 4.83
N VAL A 24 7.90 -16.57 3.54
CA VAL A 24 6.72 -15.91 2.97
C VAL A 24 6.11 -16.78 1.90
N ASP A 25 4.82 -17.04 2.01
CA ASP A 25 4.02 -17.75 1.02
C ASP A 25 3.16 -16.77 0.23
N TYR A 26 2.90 -17.11 -1.03
CA TYR A 26 2.17 -16.27 -1.98
C TYR A 26 1.06 -17.08 -2.65
N GLY A 27 -0.18 -16.61 -2.53
CA GLY A 27 -1.35 -17.16 -3.21
C GLY A 27 -1.73 -16.29 -4.41
N HIS A 28 -2.11 -16.94 -5.51
CA HIS A 28 -2.50 -16.28 -6.75
C HIS A 28 -3.95 -16.62 -7.12
N ASP A 29 -4.64 -15.68 -7.77
CA ASP A 29 -5.97 -15.93 -8.32
C ASP A 29 -5.92 -16.73 -9.63
N GLY A 30 -7.09 -17.06 -10.19
CA GLY A 30 -7.20 -17.76 -11.47
C GLY A 30 -6.55 -17.03 -12.65
N GLN A 31 -6.40 -15.70 -12.55
CA GLN A 31 -5.74 -14.86 -13.56
C GLN A 31 -4.23 -14.71 -13.30
N GLY A 32 -3.69 -15.37 -12.27
CA GLY A 32 -2.27 -15.36 -11.93
C GLY A 32 -1.81 -14.09 -11.22
N ARG A 33 -2.73 -13.27 -10.68
CA ARG A 33 -2.38 -12.09 -9.89
C ARG A 33 -2.25 -12.48 -8.42
N LEU A 34 -1.40 -11.77 -7.69
CA LEU A 34 -1.30 -11.94 -6.24
C LEU A 34 -2.65 -11.66 -5.58
N GLN A 35 -3.09 -12.63 -4.76
CA GLN A 35 -4.38 -12.69 -4.09
C GLN A 35 -4.19 -12.82 -2.57
N GLU A 36 -3.14 -13.50 -2.13
CA GLU A 36 -2.82 -13.71 -0.71
C GLU A 36 -1.31 -13.71 -0.47
N MET A 37 -0.89 -13.28 0.72
CA MET A 37 0.47 -13.45 1.23
C MET A 37 0.41 -13.81 2.71
N SER A 38 1.29 -14.69 3.18
CA SER A 38 1.40 -15.03 4.60
C SER A 38 2.85 -15.19 5.06
N SER A 39 3.10 -14.88 6.33
CA SER A 39 4.38 -15.05 7.00
C SER A 39 4.17 -15.18 8.51
N GLY A 40 4.22 -16.41 9.04
CA GLY A 40 3.84 -16.69 10.42
C GLY A 40 2.40 -16.23 10.71
N GLU A 41 2.23 -15.44 11.78
CA GLU A 41 0.92 -14.87 12.18
C GLU A 41 0.39 -13.77 11.23
N TRP A 42 1.21 -13.33 10.29
CA TRP A 42 0.86 -12.23 9.40
C TRP A 42 0.27 -12.74 8.09
N SER A 43 -0.82 -12.12 7.66
CA SER A 43 -1.47 -12.38 6.38
C SER A 43 -1.93 -11.09 5.72
N ALA A 44 -2.04 -11.13 4.40
CA ALA A 44 -2.59 -10.09 3.56
C ALA A 44 -3.45 -10.72 2.46
N LYS A 45 -4.65 -10.18 2.24
CA LYS A 45 -5.58 -10.63 1.19
C LYS A 45 -6.00 -9.43 0.34
N TRP A 46 -5.95 -9.58 -0.98
CA TRP A 46 -6.29 -8.53 -1.95
C TRP A 46 -7.63 -8.82 -2.59
N LEU A 47 -8.59 -7.91 -2.48
CA LEU A 47 -9.85 -8.00 -3.23
C LEU A 47 -9.80 -7.02 -4.39
N ARG A 48 -10.28 -7.46 -5.55
CA ARG A 48 -10.21 -6.70 -6.79
C ARG A 48 -11.60 -6.36 -7.30
N ASP A 49 -11.70 -5.24 -7.99
CA ASP A 49 -12.91 -4.86 -8.71
C ASP A 49 -13.08 -5.69 -10.00
N SER A 50 -14.19 -5.45 -10.70
CA SER A 50 -14.53 -6.17 -11.94
C SER A 50 -13.52 -5.97 -13.07
N VAL A 51 -12.66 -4.95 -13.00
CA VAL A 51 -11.58 -4.71 -13.99
C VAL A 51 -10.22 -5.21 -13.50
N GLY A 52 -10.15 -5.82 -12.32
CA GLY A 52 -8.95 -6.45 -11.77
C GLY A 52 -8.03 -5.54 -10.96
N LEU A 53 -8.44 -4.30 -10.66
CA LEU A 53 -7.68 -3.39 -9.81
C LEU A 53 -7.95 -3.66 -8.34
N GLU A 54 -6.95 -3.48 -7.47
CA GLU A 54 -7.12 -3.65 -6.01
C GLU A 54 -8.19 -2.68 -5.49
N ALA A 55 -9.33 -3.21 -5.06
CA ALA A 55 -10.43 -2.47 -4.46
C ALA A 55 -10.33 -2.50 -2.93
N GLU A 56 -9.93 -3.63 -2.36
CA GLU A 56 -9.68 -3.73 -0.93
C GLU A 56 -8.44 -4.57 -0.62
N ARG A 57 -7.92 -4.37 0.58
CA ARG A 57 -6.87 -5.23 1.13
C ARG A 57 -7.07 -5.42 2.62
N HIS A 58 -7.08 -6.67 3.05
CA HIS A 58 -7.29 -7.06 4.43
C HIS A 58 -5.97 -7.60 4.98
N LEU A 59 -5.61 -7.20 6.18
CA LEU A 59 -4.34 -7.52 6.83
C LEU A 59 -4.61 -8.05 8.24
N THR A 60 -3.67 -8.84 8.76
CA THR A 60 -3.65 -9.25 10.17
C THR A 60 -3.84 -8.05 11.11
N GLY A 61 -4.56 -8.28 12.22
CA GLY A 61 -4.86 -7.23 13.21
C GLY A 61 -6.08 -6.37 12.87
N GLY A 62 -6.91 -6.81 11.90
CA GLY A 62 -8.13 -6.11 11.52
C GLY A 62 -7.86 -4.80 10.78
N VAL A 63 -6.70 -4.70 10.13
CA VAL A 63 -6.34 -3.56 9.28
C VAL A 63 -6.93 -3.80 7.90
N HIS A 64 -7.67 -2.82 7.39
CA HIS A 64 -8.27 -2.88 6.05
C HIS A 64 -7.95 -1.62 5.27
N VAL A 65 -7.80 -1.80 3.97
CA VAL A 65 -7.70 -0.71 3.00
C VAL A 65 -8.82 -0.83 2.01
N THR A 66 -9.40 0.31 1.70
CA THR A 66 -10.38 0.45 0.63
C THR A 66 -9.84 1.47 -0.35
N THR A 67 -9.82 1.13 -1.64
CA THR A 67 -9.46 2.03 -2.73
C THR A 67 -10.62 2.09 -3.70
N ARG A 68 -11.10 3.29 -4.01
CA ARG A 68 -12.14 3.52 -5.01
C ARG A 68 -11.58 4.31 -6.16
N ARG A 69 -12.09 4.02 -7.34
CA ARG A 69 -11.67 4.63 -8.59
C ARG A 69 -12.86 5.16 -9.36
N ASP A 70 -12.61 6.13 -10.22
CA ASP A 70 -13.60 6.54 -11.21
C ASP A 70 -13.65 5.55 -12.39
N ARG A 71 -14.55 5.80 -13.34
CA ARG A 71 -14.71 5.00 -14.56
C ARG A 71 -13.46 4.91 -15.46
N PHE A 72 -12.46 5.76 -15.23
CA PHE A 72 -11.19 5.75 -15.94
C PHE A 72 -10.08 5.00 -15.18
N GLY A 73 -10.41 4.39 -14.03
CA GLY A 73 -9.45 3.66 -13.21
C GLY A 73 -8.59 4.54 -12.31
N ARG A 74 -8.90 5.84 -12.19
CA ARG A 74 -8.11 6.78 -11.39
C ARG A 74 -8.57 6.77 -9.95
N GLU A 75 -7.63 6.71 -9.01
CA GLU A 75 -7.94 6.67 -7.58
C GLU A 75 -8.66 7.96 -7.16
N THR A 76 -9.89 7.84 -6.67
CA THR A 76 -10.69 8.97 -6.15
C THR A 76 -10.76 8.95 -4.64
N TYR A 77 -10.59 7.79 -4.01
CA TYR A 77 -10.63 7.64 -2.56
C TYR A 77 -9.76 6.48 -2.13
N LYS A 78 -9.08 6.66 -0.99
CA LYS A 78 -8.37 5.59 -0.30
C LYS A 78 -8.48 5.77 1.19
N SER A 79 -8.81 4.71 1.91
CA SER A 79 -8.83 4.71 3.36
C SER A 79 -8.05 3.55 3.94
N VAL A 80 -7.58 3.77 5.16
CA VAL A 80 -6.98 2.76 6.03
C VAL A 80 -7.78 2.77 7.32
N GLY A 81 -8.39 1.65 7.63
CA GLY A 81 -9.03 1.41 8.92
C GLY A 81 -8.29 0.32 9.70
N ALA A 82 -8.41 0.37 11.02
CA ALA A 82 -7.94 -0.67 11.91
C ALA A 82 -8.97 -0.82 13.03
N ARG A 83 -9.35 -2.06 13.35
CA ARG A 83 -10.32 -2.36 14.42
C ARG A 83 -11.62 -1.56 14.27
N ASN A 84 -12.17 -1.54 13.05
CA ASN A 84 -13.39 -0.80 12.67
C ASN A 84 -13.32 0.72 12.82
N VAL A 85 -12.13 1.30 12.96
CA VAL A 85 -11.93 2.76 13.04
C VAL A 85 -11.05 3.24 11.89
N GLU A 86 -11.54 4.21 11.11
CA GLU A 86 -10.77 4.89 10.07
C GLU A 86 -9.59 5.65 10.70
N GLN A 87 -8.37 5.23 10.38
CA GLN A 87 -7.14 5.87 10.84
C GLN A 87 -6.73 6.99 9.88
N PHE A 88 -6.99 6.78 8.61
CA PHE A 88 -6.51 7.63 7.54
C PHE A 88 -7.43 7.56 6.33
N ARG A 89 -7.64 8.68 5.65
CA ARG A 89 -8.23 8.70 4.31
C ARG A 89 -7.63 9.79 3.44
N ARG A 90 -7.60 9.53 2.14
CA ARG A 90 -7.37 10.51 1.07
C ARG A 90 -8.52 10.48 0.08
N ARG A 91 -8.84 11.64 -0.47
CA ARG A 91 -9.74 11.81 -1.62
C ARG A 91 -9.06 12.69 -2.65
N TYR A 92 -9.21 12.35 -3.92
CA TYR A 92 -8.62 13.07 -5.04
C TYR A 92 -9.71 13.58 -5.98
N THR A 93 -9.50 14.77 -6.52
CA THR A 93 -10.22 15.24 -7.71
C THR A 93 -9.25 15.30 -8.87
N TRP A 94 -9.76 14.99 -10.07
CA TRP A 94 -8.96 14.92 -11.29
C TRP A 94 -9.48 15.93 -12.29
N ASN A 95 -8.58 16.57 -13.01
CA ASN A 95 -8.95 17.43 -14.13
C ASN A 95 -9.14 16.62 -15.43
N MET A 96 -9.52 17.33 -16.51
CA MET A 96 -9.70 16.73 -17.84
C MET A 96 -8.39 16.23 -18.47
N GLY A 97 -7.24 16.77 -18.06
CA GLY A 97 -5.91 16.37 -18.53
C GLY A 97 -5.30 15.18 -17.78
N ASN A 98 -6.10 14.45 -16.99
CA ASN A 98 -5.65 13.31 -16.18
C ASN A 98 -4.59 13.68 -15.11
N ILE A 99 -4.68 14.89 -14.58
CA ILE A 99 -3.83 15.38 -13.48
C ILE A 99 -4.69 15.51 -12.23
N ALA A 100 -4.19 15.00 -11.10
CA ALA A 100 -4.83 15.19 -9.81
C ALA A 100 -4.78 16.68 -9.46
N GLU A 101 -5.94 17.31 -9.31
CA GLU A 101 -6.09 18.75 -9.12
C GLU A 101 -6.18 19.13 -7.65
N SER A 102 -6.87 18.33 -6.85
CA SER A 102 -6.95 18.55 -5.42
C SER A 102 -6.90 17.24 -4.65
N MET A 103 -6.44 17.32 -3.41
CA MET A 103 -6.42 16.22 -2.49
C MET A 103 -6.88 16.66 -1.10
N TYR A 104 -7.75 15.85 -0.52
CA TYR A 104 -8.21 15.96 0.86
C TYR A 104 -7.69 14.79 1.66
N ALA A 105 -6.95 15.05 2.73
CA ALA A 105 -6.45 14.04 3.64
C ALA A 105 -7.04 14.22 5.03
N TYR A 106 -7.36 13.11 5.68
CA TYR A 106 -7.68 13.02 7.09
C TYR A 106 -6.72 12.04 7.76
N SER A 107 -6.26 12.38 8.96
CA SER A 107 -5.51 11.49 9.82
C SER A 107 -6.08 11.59 11.23
N ARG A 108 -6.43 10.43 11.79
CA ARG A 108 -6.92 10.34 13.17
C ARG A 108 -5.87 10.76 14.19
N GLN A 109 -4.59 10.44 13.95
CA GLN A 109 -3.48 10.81 14.85
C GLN A 109 -3.39 12.30 15.13
N ASN A 110 -3.80 13.13 14.17
CA ASN A 110 -3.78 14.58 14.29
C ASN A 110 -5.17 15.21 14.23
N ALA A 111 -6.25 14.41 14.15
CA ALA A 111 -7.65 14.81 13.96
C ALA A 111 -7.86 16.02 13.03
N ARG A 112 -7.08 16.09 11.94
CA ARG A 112 -7.03 17.26 11.04
C ARG A 112 -7.40 16.87 9.63
N LEU A 113 -8.38 17.57 9.07
CA LEU A 113 -8.63 17.60 7.64
C LEU A 113 -7.65 18.59 6.99
N ARG A 114 -7.01 18.16 5.91
CA ARG A 114 -6.10 18.98 5.12
C ARG A 114 -6.56 18.94 3.67
N ALA A 115 -6.71 20.10 3.06
CA ALA A 115 -6.92 20.24 1.62
C ALA A 115 -5.64 20.82 1.00
N CYS A 116 -5.26 20.35 -0.18
CA CYS A 116 -4.26 21.02 -1.03
C CYS A 116 -4.74 21.00 -2.48
N ASN A 117 -4.55 22.14 -3.13
CA ASN A 117 -4.61 22.24 -4.57
C ASN A 117 -3.25 21.81 -5.13
N LEU A 118 -3.22 20.67 -5.82
CA LEU A 118 -2.00 20.07 -6.34
C LEU A 118 -1.43 20.86 -7.52
N ARG A 119 -2.24 21.62 -8.28
CA ARG A 119 -1.72 22.50 -9.34
C ARG A 119 -0.90 23.66 -8.81
N GLN A 120 -1.28 24.21 -7.65
CA GLN A 120 -0.51 25.28 -6.99
C GLN A 120 0.87 24.80 -6.53
N THR A 121 1.08 23.48 -6.48
CA THR A 121 2.35 22.88 -6.02
C THR A 121 3.43 22.83 -7.08
N GLU A 122 3.07 23.04 -8.35
CA GLU A 122 4.01 23.17 -9.47
C GLU A 122 4.74 24.53 -9.44
N THR A 123 4.10 25.56 -8.89
CA THR A 123 4.63 26.93 -8.84
C THR A 123 5.16 27.35 -7.47
N ALA A 124 4.82 26.64 -6.38
CA ALA A 124 5.38 26.85 -5.03
C ALA A 124 5.22 25.58 -4.17
N PRO A 125 6.10 25.29 -3.18
CA PRO A 125 5.92 24.13 -2.30
C PRO A 125 4.59 24.21 -1.52
N CYS A 126 3.72 23.19 -1.62
CA CYS A 126 2.42 23.22 -0.92
C CYS A 126 2.64 23.32 0.60
N PRO A 127 2.00 24.26 1.32
CA PRO A 127 2.15 24.41 2.77
C PRO A 127 1.53 23.24 3.57
N CYS A 128 0.75 22.38 2.92
CA CYS A 128 0.26 21.13 3.53
C CYS A 128 1.40 20.10 3.68
N ARG A 129 1.62 19.62 4.91
CA ARG A 129 2.42 18.39 5.13
C ARG A 129 1.90 17.14 4.39
N SER A 130 0.69 17.18 3.82
CA SER A 130 0.12 16.06 3.06
C SER A 130 0.70 15.90 1.65
N CYS A 131 1.50 16.87 1.19
CA CYS A 131 1.89 17.03 -0.22
C CYS A 131 3.42 17.07 -0.40
N LEU A 132 4.18 17.13 0.70
CA LEU A 132 5.62 16.94 0.67
C LEU A 132 5.90 15.50 0.19
N PRO A 133 6.82 15.30 -0.77
CA PRO A 133 7.41 13.97 -0.93
C PRO A 133 8.05 13.63 0.42
N LEU A 134 7.92 12.36 0.79
CA LEU A 134 8.42 11.80 2.02
C LEU A 134 9.97 11.81 2.07
N LYS A 135 10.62 12.98 1.97
CA LYS A 135 12.07 13.19 2.06
C LYS A 135 12.39 13.82 3.41
N GLY A 136 13.09 13.08 4.27
CA GLY A 136 13.93 13.67 5.31
C GLY A 136 13.44 13.66 6.75
N ARG A 137 12.29 13.07 7.07
CA ARG A 137 11.95 12.66 8.45
C ARG A 137 11.14 11.39 8.35
N SER A 138 11.67 10.29 8.90
CA SER A 138 10.97 9.03 9.18
C SER A 138 9.47 9.26 9.28
N GLN A 139 8.78 9.14 8.13
CA GLN A 139 7.35 9.31 8.12
C GLN A 139 6.81 8.01 8.61
N PHE A 140 6.14 8.13 9.75
CA PHE A 140 5.02 7.30 10.16
C PHE A 140 4.24 6.89 8.91
N VAL A 141 4.68 5.74 8.46
CA VAL A 141 4.35 4.95 7.29
C VAL A 141 2.87 5.01 6.99
N ASP A 142 2.56 5.15 5.70
CA ASP A 142 1.40 4.52 5.10
C ASP A 142 1.34 3.07 5.63
N ASN A 143 0.63 2.84 6.75
CA ASN A 143 0.71 1.63 7.56
C ASN A 143 0.19 0.36 6.85
N VAL A 144 -0.19 0.50 5.57
CA VAL A 144 -0.63 -0.58 4.68
C VAL A 144 0.32 -0.75 3.49
N PHE A 145 1.12 0.26 3.14
CA PHE A 145 2.38 0.00 2.42
C PHE A 145 3.38 -0.74 3.30
N CYS A 146 3.23 -0.59 4.62
CA CYS A 146 4.12 -1.14 5.62
C CYS A 146 4.13 -2.67 5.71
N PHE A 147 3.13 -3.44 5.25
CA PHE A 147 3.26 -4.91 5.32
C PHE A 147 4.25 -5.47 4.29
N CYS A 148 4.02 -5.21 3.00
CA CYS A 148 4.96 -5.61 1.96
C CYS A 148 6.30 -4.87 2.11
N LEU A 149 6.30 -3.61 2.57
CA LEU A 149 7.53 -2.86 2.79
C LEU A 149 8.24 -3.24 4.10
N LEU A 150 7.60 -3.66 5.19
CA LEU A 150 8.29 -4.17 6.40
C LEU A 150 8.78 -5.60 6.20
N VAL A 151 8.06 -6.42 5.44
CA VAL A 151 8.65 -7.65 4.92
C VAL A 151 9.84 -7.23 4.05
N SER A 152 9.72 -6.36 3.04
CA SER A 152 10.90 -5.92 2.27
C SER A 152 11.97 -5.08 3.01
N ILE A 153 11.71 -4.46 4.17
CA ILE A 153 12.63 -3.60 4.96
C ILE A 153 13.27 -4.40 6.09
N LYS A 154 12.53 -5.27 6.77
CA LYS A 154 13.11 -6.29 7.65
C LYS A 154 14.00 -7.23 6.83
N TRP A 155 13.73 -7.36 5.53
CA TRP A 155 14.63 -8.02 4.58
C TRP A 155 15.76 -7.11 4.04
N ARG A 156 15.54 -5.83 3.69
CA ARG A 156 16.62 -4.89 3.28
C ARG A 156 17.63 -4.58 4.37
N ASN A 157 17.21 -4.53 5.65
CA ASN A 157 18.13 -4.37 6.77
C ASN A 157 18.86 -5.68 7.14
N PHE A 158 18.51 -6.80 6.48
CA PHE A 158 19.23 -8.08 6.57
C PHE A 158 20.12 -8.34 5.35
N GLU A 159 20.11 -7.45 4.34
CA GLU A 159 21.03 -7.39 3.20
C GLU A 159 22.36 -6.69 3.59
N GLY A 160 22.78 -6.86 4.84
CA GLY A 160 24.02 -6.31 5.41
C GLY A 160 25.14 -7.33 5.58
N ASP A 161 24.96 -8.60 5.20
CA ASP A 161 26.02 -9.60 5.19
C ASP A 161 26.04 -10.34 3.85
N PHE A 162 27.15 -10.15 3.14
CA PHE A 162 27.63 -10.67 1.84
C PHE A 162 27.23 -9.89 0.58
#